data_AF-E4Y379-F1
#
_entry.id   AF-E4Y379-F1
#
_cell.length_a   1.000
_cell.length_b   1.000
_cell.length_c   1.000
_cell.angle_alpha   90.00
_cell.angle_beta   90.00
_cell.angle_gamma   90.00
#
_symmetry.space_group_name_H-M   'P 1'
#
loop_
_entity.id
_entity.type
_entity.pdbx_description
1 polymer ?
#
loop_
_entity_poly.entity_id
_entity_poly.type
_entity_poly.pdbx_seq_one_letter_code
_entity_poly.pdbx_strand_id
1 'polypeptide(L)'
;MKKYSADTQSNLMNDRELIKANVKTLIANGTLESEDDLVKLICEEIRENNRLRKARKLEIEQLRLTRERLINKRKYYEEQRVFYERYIADCLAKQSIDDKQAKAKPTKGASFRLKSRKEKKVVKYSADQLIKKGILLSLDGDEVKNTKHLKFVIKPLLVNGQWSIEAFYLGVSVFTTKLILQELLQKQYENVSVIKLDDKAKVNVNLLIHLLNKKFHTAL
;
A
#
# COMPACT_ATOMS: atom_id res chain seq x y z
N MET A 1 -42.86 6.61 -54.18
CA MET A 1 -41.86 7.34 -55.00
C MET A 1 -42.23 8.82 -55.06
N LYS A 2 -41.22 9.69 -54.91
CA LYS A 2 -41.13 11.07 -55.47
C LYS A 2 -42.15 12.13 -55.01
N LYS A 3 -41.92 12.73 -53.82
CA LYS A 3 -42.27 14.14 -53.56
C LYS A 3 -41.17 14.96 -52.86
N TYR A 4 -40.04 14.36 -52.51
CA TYR A 4 -38.92 15.02 -51.80
C TYR A 4 -37.84 15.63 -52.70
N SER A 5 -38.00 15.62 -54.03
CA SER A 5 -36.93 16.07 -54.95
C SER A 5 -36.99 17.57 -55.25
N ALA A 6 -38.18 18.13 -55.51
CA ALA A 6 -38.30 19.47 -56.07
C ALA A 6 -37.99 20.58 -55.04
N ASP A 7 -38.54 20.50 -53.83
CA ASP A 7 -38.32 21.51 -52.79
C ASP A 7 -36.88 21.49 -52.27
N THR A 8 -36.28 20.31 -52.13
CA THR A 8 -34.87 20.14 -51.75
C THR A 8 -33.95 20.69 -52.85
N GLN A 9 -34.26 20.45 -54.13
CA GLN A 9 -33.51 21.01 -55.26
C GLN A 9 -33.64 22.53 -55.38
N SER A 10 -34.82 23.08 -55.08
CA SER A 10 -35.07 24.53 -55.03
C SER A 10 -34.23 25.20 -53.92
N ASN A 11 -34.22 24.61 -52.72
CA ASN A 11 -33.39 25.10 -51.60
C ASN A 11 -31.89 25.01 -51.91
N LEU A 12 -31.43 23.91 -52.51
CA LEU A 12 -30.03 23.75 -52.94
C LEU A 12 -29.62 24.78 -54.00
N MET A 13 -30.52 25.16 -54.91
CA MET A 13 -30.25 26.22 -55.89
C MET A 13 -30.14 27.59 -55.22
N ASN A 14 -31.06 27.91 -54.31
CA ASN A 14 -31.03 29.17 -53.54
C ASN A 14 -29.78 29.27 -52.68
N ASP A 15 -29.41 28.18 -51.97
CA ASP A 15 -28.18 28.11 -51.17
C ASP A 15 -26.94 28.29 -52.05
N ARG A 16 -26.93 27.73 -53.26
CA ARG A 16 -25.82 27.90 -54.22
C ARG A 16 -25.67 29.37 -54.65
N GLU A 17 -26.78 30.06 -54.93
CA GLU A 17 -26.74 31.47 -55.29
C GLU A 17 -26.27 32.34 -54.12
N LEU A 18 -26.74 32.05 -52.90
CA LEU A 18 -26.28 32.73 -51.69
C LEU A 18 -24.78 32.53 -51.46
N ILE A 19 -24.28 31.31 -51.60
CA ILE A 19 -22.86 30.99 -51.45
C ILE A 19 -22.03 31.75 -52.48
N LYS A 20 -22.47 31.82 -53.74
CA LYS A 20 -21.78 32.60 -54.78
C LYS A 20 -21.77 34.11 -54.47
N ALA A 21 -22.88 34.65 -53.99
CA ALA A 21 -22.95 36.05 -53.58
C ALA A 21 -21.97 36.33 -52.43
N ASN A 22 -21.93 35.44 -51.43
CA ASN A 22 -21.02 35.54 -50.29
C ASN A 22 -19.54 35.38 -50.68
N VAL A 23 -19.21 34.50 -51.63
CA VAL A 23 -17.84 34.37 -52.14
C VAL A 23 -17.39 35.67 -52.82
N LYS A 24 -18.26 36.30 -53.62
CA LYS A 24 -17.95 37.58 -54.25
C LYS A 24 -17.72 38.70 -53.23
N THR A 25 -18.52 38.76 -52.15
CA THR A 25 -18.31 39.77 -51.10
C THR A 25 -17.02 39.51 -50.31
N LEU A 26 -16.64 38.25 -50.10
CA LEU A 26 -15.38 37.88 -49.45
C LEU A 26 -14.14 38.20 -50.29
N ILE A 27 -14.22 38.06 -51.62
CA ILE A 27 -13.16 38.49 -52.54
C ILE A 27 -13.06 40.02 -52.54
N ALA A 28 -14.19 40.74 -52.57
CA ALA A 28 -14.20 42.20 -52.51
C ALA A 28 -13.60 42.76 -51.20
N ASN A 29 -13.74 42.02 -50.10
CA ASN A 29 -13.15 42.38 -48.81
C ASN A 29 -11.67 41.95 -48.66
N GLY A 30 -11.09 41.29 -49.67
CA GLY A 30 -9.68 40.85 -49.66
C GLY A 30 -9.39 39.63 -48.78
N THR A 31 -10.42 38.90 -48.33
CA THR A 31 -10.25 37.70 -47.49
C THR A 31 -9.95 36.43 -48.31
N LEU A 32 -10.36 36.41 -49.57
CA LEU A 32 -10.09 35.35 -50.54
C LEU A 32 -9.49 35.97 -51.81
N GLU A 33 -8.46 35.36 -52.39
CA GLU A 33 -7.85 35.82 -53.64
C GLU A 33 -8.56 35.21 -54.86
N SER A 34 -9.04 33.97 -54.72
CA SER A 34 -9.79 33.23 -55.75
C SER A 34 -10.99 32.48 -55.15
N GLU A 35 -11.98 32.15 -56.00
CA GLU A 35 -13.07 31.24 -55.61
C GLU A 35 -12.55 29.86 -55.18
N ASP A 36 -11.39 29.44 -55.71
CA ASP A 36 -10.73 28.17 -55.39
C ASP A 36 -10.17 28.13 -53.96
N ASP A 37 -9.88 29.28 -53.34
CA ASP A 37 -9.34 29.35 -51.98
C ASP A 37 -10.35 28.85 -50.95
N LEU A 38 -11.65 29.07 -51.19
CA LEU A 38 -12.70 28.53 -50.34
C LEU A 38 -12.70 27.01 -50.36
N VAL A 39 -12.52 26.40 -51.54
CA VAL A 39 -12.45 24.95 -51.69
C VAL A 39 -11.20 24.42 -50.98
N LYS A 40 -10.07 25.11 -51.13
CA LYS A 40 -8.82 24.76 -50.46
C LYS A 40 -8.95 24.80 -48.93
N LEU A 41 -9.56 25.85 -48.38
CA LEU A 41 -9.84 25.98 -46.94
C LEU A 41 -10.74 24.85 -46.43
N ILE A 42 -11.81 24.53 -47.15
CA ILE A 42 -12.71 23.42 -46.79
C ILE A 42 -11.96 22.08 -46.84
N CYS A 43 -11.13 21.85 -47.86
CA CYS A 43 -10.31 20.65 -47.96
C CYS A 43 -9.30 20.53 -46.81
N GLU A 44 -8.65 21.63 -46.43
CA GLU A 44 -7.73 21.69 -45.30
C GLU A 44 -8.45 21.42 -43.98
N GLU A 45 -9.63 22.03 -43.77
CA GLU A 45 -10.44 21.83 -42.59
C GLU A 45 -10.94 20.38 -42.47
N ILE A 46 -11.40 19.77 -43.56
CA ILE A 46 -11.79 18.35 -43.59
C ILE A 46 -10.60 17.45 -43.26
N ARG A 47 -9.42 17.76 -43.80
CA ARG A 47 -8.19 17.00 -43.54
C ARG A 47 -7.78 17.10 -42.07
N GLU A 48 -7.83 18.31 -41.51
CA GLU A 48 -7.48 18.56 -40.11
C GLU A 48 -8.48 17.93 -39.16
N ASN A 49 -9.79 18.06 -39.42
CA ASN A 49 -10.82 17.39 -38.63
C ASN A 49 -10.67 15.87 -38.66
N ASN A 50 -10.33 15.28 -39.81
CA ASN A 50 -10.05 13.86 -39.91
C ASN A 50 -8.78 13.46 -39.13
N ARG A 51 -7.73 14.29 -39.15
CA ARG A 51 -6.53 14.10 -38.34
C ARG A 51 -6.86 14.11 -36.84
N LEU A 52 -7.61 15.11 -36.39
CA LEU A 52 -8.07 15.25 -35.00
C LEU A 52 -8.95 14.08 -34.56
N ARG A 53 -9.88 13.63 -35.42
CA ARG A 53 -10.72 12.45 -35.13
C ARG A 53 -9.88 11.19 -34.95
N LYS A 54 -8.84 10.98 -35.78
CA LYS A 54 -7.92 9.85 -35.63
C LYS A 54 -7.12 9.95 -34.34
N ALA A 55 -6.57 11.12 -34.03
CA ALA A 55 -5.83 11.36 -32.80
C ALA A 55 -6.68 11.10 -31.55
N ARG A 56 -7.90 11.66 -31.49
CA ARG A 56 -8.84 11.44 -30.38
C ARG A 56 -9.22 9.97 -30.21
N LYS A 57 -9.45 9.23 -31.31
CA LYS A 57 -9.75 7.79 -31.24
C LYS A 57 -8.59 7.01 -30.60
N LEU A 58 -7.35 7.33 -30.99
CA LEU A 58 -6.16 6.68 -30.45
C LEU A 58 -5.96 7.03 -28.97
N GLU A 59 -6.16 8.29 -28.59
CA GLU A 59 -6.08 8.75 -27.20
C GLU A 59 -7.14 8.07 -26.31
N ILE A 60 -8.40 8.01 -26.78
CA ILE A 60 -9.48 7.31 -26.07
C ILE A 60 -9.13 5.85 -25.83
N GLU A 61 -8.54 5.18 -26.82
CA GLU A 61 -8.13 3.78 -26.68
C GLU A 61 -6.98 3.62 -25.66
N GLN A 62 -5.98 4.51 -25.70
CA GLN A 62 -4.91 4.52 -24.69
C GLN A 62 -5.45 4.77 -23.28
N LEU A 63 -6.42 5.68 -23.12
CA LEU A 63 -7.06 5.94 -21.83
C LEU A 63 -7.87 4.74 -21.34
N ARG A 64 -8.55 4.02 -22.25
CA ARG A 64 -9.26 2.76 -21.91
C ARG A 64 -8.29 1.69 -21.41
N LEU A 65 -7.20 1.46 -22.12
CA LEU A 65 -6.16 0.52 -21.70
C LEU A 65 -5.54 0.91 -20.35
N THR A 66 -5.26 2.20 -20.16
CA THR A 66 -4.73 2.71 -18.90
C THR A 66 -5.70 2.51 -17.75
N ARG A 67 -6.99 2.79 -17.97
CA ARG A 67 -8.05 2.54 -16.99
C ARG A 67 -8.11 1.07 -16.59
N GLU A 68 -8.08 0.16 -17.55
CA GLU A 68 -8.11 -1.28 -17.28
C GLU A 68 -6.89 -1.73 -16.46
N ARG A 69 -5.68 -1.28 -16.82
CA ARG A 69 -4.46 -1.52 -16.05
C ARG A 69 -4.58 -1.03 -14.61
N LEU A 70 -5.14 0.16 -14.40
CA LEU A 70 -5.36 0.71 -13.06
C LEU A 70 -6.38 -0.09 -12.25
N ILE A 71 -7.46 -0.56 -12.88
CA ILE A 71 -8.46 -1.42 -12.22
C ILE A 71 -7.81 -2.75 -11.79
N ASN A 72 -7.04 -3.38 -12.66
CA ASN A 72 -6.33 -4.62 -12.35
C ASN A 72 -5.30 -4.41 -11.23
N LYS A 73 -4.56 -3.30 -11.26
CA LYS A 73 -3.63 -2.91 -10.19
C LYS A 73 -4.36 -2.68 -8.86
N ARG A 74 -5.51 -2.01 -8.87
CA ARG A 74 -6.34 -1.84 -7.67
C ARG A 74 -6.80 -3.18 -7.10
N LYS A 75 -7.30 -4.07 -7.95
CA LYS A 75 -7.76 -5.41 -7.56
C LYS A 75 -6.64 -6.22 -6.92
N TYR A 76 -5.45 -6.20 -7.51
CA TYR A 76 -4.27 -6.86 -6.95
C TYR A 76 -3.92 -6.38 -5.53
N TYR A 77 -3.89 -5.06 -5.32
CA TYR A 77 -3.60 -4.53 -3.98
C TYR A 77 -4.73 -4.79 -2.98
N GLU A 78 -5.99 -4.83 -3.43
CA GLU A 78 -7.12 -5.21 -2.57
C GLU A 78 -6.99 -6.67 -2.12
N GLU A 79 -6.67 -7.59 -3.02
CA GLU A 79 -6.41 -8.99 -2.71
C GLU A 79 -5.22 -9.14 -1.76
N GLN A 80 -4.13 -8.40 -2.00
CA GLN A 80 -3.00 -8.36 -1.07
C GLN A 80 -3.42 -7.84 0.31
N ARG A 81 -4.21 -6.77 0.39
CA ARG A 81 -4.69 -6.22 1.66
C ARG A 81 -5.48 -7.28 2.43
N VAL A 82 -6.45 -7.92 1.77
CA VAL A 82 -7.26 -8.99 2.37
C VAL A 82 -6.41 -10.17 2.81
N PHE A 83 -5.40 -10.57 2.02
CA PHE A 83 -4.46 -11.62 2.39
C PHE A 83 -3.66 -11.26 3.65
N TYR A 84 -3.11 -10.05 3.71
CA TYR A 84 -2.36 -9.59 4.88
C TYR A 84 -3.25 -9.41 6.11
N GLU A 85 -4.47 -8.89 5.95
CA GLU A 85 -5.45 -8.80 7.03
C GLU A 85 -5.77 -10.19 7.60
N ARG A 86 -6.01 -11.18 6.74
CA ARG A 86 -6.23 -12.57 7.16
C ARG A 86 -4.99 -13.15 7.85
N TYR A 87 -3.81 -12.95 7.28
CA TYR A 87 -2.56 -13.44 7.87
C TYR A 87 -2.30 -12.85 9.26
N ILE A 88 -2.52 -11.54 9.41
CA ILE A 88 -2.43 -10.85 10.71
C ILE A 88 -3.48 -11.43 11.66
N ALA A 89 -4.74 -11.58 11.23
CA ALA A 89 -5.80 -12.15 12.04
C ALA A 89 -5.47 -13.58 12.50
N ASP A 90 -4.92 -14.44 11.63
CA ASP A 90 -4.49 -15.79 11.97
C ASP A 90 -3.32 -15.79 12.96
N CYS A 91 -2.36 -14.88 12.78
CA CYS A 91 -1.27 -14.69 13.73
C CYS A 91 -1.82 -14.29 15.12
N LEU A 92 -2.75 -13.35 15.16
CA LEU A 92 -3.40 -12.88 16.40
C LEU A 92 -4.26 -13.99 17.04
N ALA A 93 -4.99 -14.77 16.25
CA ALA A 93 -5.81 -15.88 16.74
C ALA A 93 -4.96 -16.94 17.44
N LYS A 94 -3.81 -17.33 16.86
CA LYS A 94 -2.87 -18.28 17.48
C LYS A 94 -2.33 -17.80 18.82
N GLN A 95 -2.11 -16.50 18.99
CA GLN A 95 -1.71 -15.91 20.28
C GLN A 95 -2.82 -16.06 21.34
N SER A 96 -4.10 -15.87 20.96
CA SER A 96 -5.24 -15.97 21.88
C SER A 96 -5.58 -17.42 22.30
N ILE A 97 -5.24 -18.41 21.49
CA ILE A 97 -5.45 -19.84 21.81
C ILE A 97 -4.51 -20.29 22.93
N ASP A 98 -3.25 -19.83 22.92
CA ASP A 98 -2.30 -20.06 24.02
C ASP A 98 -2.84 -19.50 25.35
N ASP A 99 -3.55 -18.36 25.32
CA ASP A 99 -4.18 -17.74 26.50
C ASP A 99 -5.46 -18.47 26.96
N LYS A 100 -6.24 -19.07 26.04
CA LYS A 100 -7.46 -19.84 26.39
C LYS A 100 -7.14 -21.24 26.90
N GLN A 101 -6.15 -21.93 26.33
CA GLN A 101 -5.68 -23.22 26.86
C GLN A 101 -5.08 -23.07 28.27
N ALA A 102 -4.52 -21.91 28.60
CA ALA A 102 -4.06 -21.59 29.96
C ALA A 102 -5.19 -21.35 30.98
N LYS A 103 -6.45 -21.23 30.55
CA LYS A 103 -7.62 -20.95 31.42
C LYS A 103 -8.62 -22.10 31.55
N ALA A 104 -8.39 -23.25 30.92
CA ALA A 104 -9.21 -24.45 31.15
C ALA A 104 -8.92 -25.02 32.55
N LYS A 105 -9.96 -25.06 33.41
CA LYS A 105 -9.91 -25.36 34.86
C LYS A 105 -9.29 -26.74 35.17
N PRO A 106 -8.51 -26.88 36.25
CA PRO A 106 -8.16 -28.19 36.79
C PRO A 106 -9.39 -28.83 37.46
N THR A 107 -9.72 -30.05 37.08
CA THR A 107 -10.69 -30.89 37.77
C THR A 107 -10.21 -31.21 39.19
N LYS A 108 -11.15 -31.20 40.14
CA LYS A 108 -10.91 -31.30 41.58
C LYS A 108 -10.23 -32.62 41.95
N GLY A 109 -9.13 -32.54 42.69
CA GLY A 109 -8.57 -33.67 43.45
C GLY A 109 -7.12 -34.01 43.12
N ALA A 110 -6.16 -33.20 43.56
CA ALA A 110 -4.81 -33.66 43.89
C ALA A 110 -4.05 -32.59 44.68
N SER A 111 -3.34 -33.05 45.69
CA SER A 111 -2.70 -32.30 46.76
C SER A 111 -1.60 -31.32 46.30
N PHE A 112 -1.61 -30.16 46.97
CA PHE A 112 -0.53 -29.21 47.24
C PHE A 112 0.89 -29.58 46.74
N ARG A 113 1.21 -29.21 45.49
CA ARG A 113 2.49 -28.60 45.13
C ARG A 113 2.23 -27.46 44.17
N LEU A 114 2.38 -26.24 44.68
CA LEU A 114 2.27 -24.98 43.95
C LEU A 114 3.40 -24.87 42.90
N LYS A 115 3.34 -25.67 41.83
CA LYS A 115 4.13 -25.41 40.61
C LYS A 115 3.42 -24.28 39.87
N SER A 116 3.87 -23.07 40.17
CA SER A 116 3.87 -21.88 39.30
C SER A 116 2.96 -21.99 38.07
N ARG A 117 1.79 -21.34 38.18
CA ARG A 117 1.08 -20.62 37.10
C ARG A 117 1.89 -20.69 35.80
N LYS A 118 1.50 -21.53 34.82
CA LYS A 118 2.17 -21.60 33.51
C LYS A 118 2.31 -20.17 32.97
N GLU A 119 3.49 -19.61 33.15
CA GLU A 119 3.76 -18.21 32.86
C GLU A 119 3.58 -18.04 31.36
N LYS A 120 2.83 -17.00 30.95
CA LYS A 120 2.82 -16.47 29.59
C LYS A 120 4.22 -16.61 29.01
N LYS A 121 4.45 -17.32 27.89
CA LYS A 121 5.79 -17.68 27.39
C LYS A 121 6.75 -16.47 27.40
N VAL A 122 7.47 -16.24 28.51
CA VAL A 122 8.37 -15.10 28.64
C VAL A 122 9.68 -15.52 28.02
N VAL A 123 10.06 -14.86 26.93
CA VAL A 123 11.28 -15.21 26.22
C VAL A 123 12.41 -14.30 26.71
N LYS A 124 13.45 -14.90 27.26
CA LYS A 124 14.63 -14.21 27.78
C LYS A 124 15.78 -14.41 26.78
N TYR A 125 16.38 -13.32 26.33
CA TYR A 125 17.56 -13.33 25.46
C TYR A 125 18.69 -12.52 26.07
N SER A 126 19.92 -13.01 25.96
CA SER A 126 21.09 -12.20 26.28
C SER A 126 21.43 -11.28 25.11
N ALA A 127 22.01 -10.10 25.36
CA ALA A 127 22.34 -9.16 24.28
C ALA A 127 23.30 -9.77 23.25
N ASP A 128 24.28 -10.57 23.70
CA ASP A 128 25.18 -11.34 22.81
C ASP A 128 24.41 -12.26 21.84
N GLN A 129 23.32 -12.90 22.29
CA GLN A 129 22.49 -13.74 21.43
C GLN A 129 21.69 -12.93 20.40
N LEU A 130 21.27 -11.70 20.74
CA LEU A 130 20.57 -10.82 19.80
C LEU A 130 21.54 -10.20 18.79
N ILE A 131 22.76 -9.89 19.20
CA ILE A 131 23.84 -9.39 18.32
C ILE A 131 24.25 -10.48 17.33
N LYS A 132 24.48 -11.72 17.80
CA LYS A 132 24.77 -12.87 16.92
C LYS A 132 23.67 -13.15 15.91
N LYS A 133 22.41 -12.85 16.26
CA LYS A 133 21.26 -12.96 15.35
C LYS A 133 21.06 -11.75 14.45
N GLY A 134 21.89 -10.72 14.56
CA GLY A 134 21.78 -9.46 13.80
C GLY A 134 20.57 -8.60 14.19
N ILE A 135 19.87 -8.96 15.28
CA ILE A 135 18.68 -8.26 15.74
C ILE A 135 19.09 -6.97 16.45
N LEU A 136 20.13 -7.01 17.29
CA LEU A 136 20.68 -5.84 17.97
C LEU A 136 21.92 -5.35 17.23
N LEU A 137 21.90 -4.10 16.75
CA LEU A 137 22.97 -3.49 15.94
C LEU A 137 23.93 -2.67 16.80
N SER A 138 23.39 -1.75 17.60
CA SER A 138 24.21 -0.92 18.50
C SER A 138 23.42 -0.56 19.76
N LEU A 139 24.14 -0.38 20.86
CA LEU A 139 23.62 0.19 22.11
C LEU A 139 24.26 1.56 22.28
N ASP A 140 23.45 2.62 22.39
CA ASP A 140 23.92 3.96 22.73
C ASP A 140 23.72 4.18 24.23
N GLY A 141 24.83 4.34 24.96
CA GLY A 141 24.88 4.54 26.40
C GLY A 141 26.22 4.09 26.98
N ASP A 142 26.94 5.00 27.65
CA ASP A 142 28.27 4.73 28.21
C ASP A 142 28.30 3.59 29.24
N GLU A 143 27.16 3.25 29.85
CA GLU A 143 27.03 2.17 30.84
C GLU A 143 26.83 0.77 30.23
N VAL A 144 26.58 0.65 28.91
CA VAL A 144 26.11 -0.59 28.26
C VAL A 144 27.14 -1.20 27.28
N LYS A 145 28.40 -0.73 27.32
CA LYS A 145 29.49 -1.26 26.48
C LYS A 145 29.75 -2.76 26.72
N ASN A 146 29.38 -3.28 27.89
CA ASN A 146 29.57 -4.69 28.24
C ASN A 146 28.32 -5.52 27.95
N THR A 147 28.18 -5.96 26.70
CA THR A 147 27.05 -6.75 26.17
C THR A 147 26.82 -8.09 26.89
N LYS A 148 27.76 -8.52 27.75
CA LYS A 148 27.72 -9.80 28.47
C LYS A 148 26.68 -9.86 29.59
N HIS A 149 26.32 -8.73 30.21
CA HIS A 149 25.42 -8.69 31.38
C HIS A 149 24.03 -8.12 31.07
N LEU A 150 23.77 -7.74 29.82
CA LEU A 150 22.48 -7.22 29.38
C LEU A 150 21.54 -8.36 28.96
N LYS A 151 20.36 -8.41 29.56
CA LYS A 151 19.30 -9.40 29.29
C LYS A 151 18.04 -8.69 28.84
N PHE A 152 17.47 -9.12 27.73
CA PHE A 152 16.18 -8.68 27.23
C PHE A 152 15.11 -9.70 27.57
N VAL A 153 14.02 -9.23 28.16
CA VAL A 153 12.87 -10.02 28.55
C VAL A 153 11.68 -9.55 27.73
N ILE A 154 11.19 -10.41 26.83
CA ILE A 154 10.05 -10.13 25.98
C ILE A 154 8.83 -10.82 26.58
N LYS A 155 7.84 -10.02 26.98
CA LYS A 155 6.57 -10.49 27.57
C LYS A 155 5.42 -10.19 26.61
N PRO A 156 4.54 -11.16 26.31
CA PRO A 156 3.33 -10.87 25.56
C PRO A 156 2.34 -10.10 26.45
N LEU A 157 1.77 -9.02 25.93
CA LEU A 157 0.76 -8.23 26.62
C LEU A 157 -0.62 -8.87 26.49
N LEU A 158 -1.62 -8.35 27.22
CA LEU A 158 -3.00 -8.85 27.20
C LEU A 158 -3.72 -8.59 25.87
N VAL A 159 -3.23 -7.61 25.10
CA VAL A 159 -3.76 -7.24 23.78
C VAL A 159 -2.93 -7.94 22.71
N ASN A 160 -3.61 -8.61 21.78
CA ASN A 160 -2.99 -9.37 20.70
C ASN A 160 -2.07 -8.47 19.86
N GLY A 161 -0.90 -9.00 19.46
CA GLY A 161 0.08 -8.26 18.68
C GLY A 161 0.82 -7.15 19.44
N GLN A 162 0.70 -7.09 20.77
CA GLN A 162 1.48 -6.21 21.62
C GLN A 162 2.45 -7.00 22.51
N TRP A 163 3.71 -6.58 22.54
CA TRP A 163 4.74 -7.13 23.42
C TRP A 163 5.36 -6.01 24.25
N SER A 164 5.71 -6.32 25.50
CA SER A 164 6.55 -5.47 26.32
C SER A 164 7.96 -6.04 26.30
N ILE A 165 8.92 -5.25 25.82
CA ILE A 165 10.35 -5.56 25.95
C ILE A 165 10.88 -4.81 27.16
N GLU A 166 11.40 -5.56 28.11
CA GLU A 166 12.12 -5.05 29.28
C GLU A 166 13.60 -5.41 29.15
N ALA A 167 14.49 -4.43 29.20
CA ALA A 167 15.92 -4.65 29.23
C ALA A 167 16.43 -4.59 30.68
N PHE A 168 17.19 -5.58 31.10
CA PHE A 168 17.81 -5.66 32.42
C PHE A 168 19.32 -5.68 32.30
N TYR A 169 20.01 -4.79 32.99
CA TYR A 169 21.47 -4.78 33.12
C TYR A 169 21.82 -5.06 34.57
N LEU A 170 22.55 -6.14 34.83
CA LEU A 170 22.92 -6.58 36.19
C LEU A 170 21.74 -6.69 37.18
N GLY A 171 20.53 -6.97 36.68
CA GLY A 171 19.31 -7.10 37.50
C GLY A 171 18.51 -5.80 37.67
N VAL A 172 19.02 -4.66 37.20
CA VAL A 172 18.31 -3.37 37.17
C VAL A 172 17.62 -3.19 35.82
N SER A 173 16.35 -2.77 35.83
CA SER A 173 15.60 -2.46 34.60
C SER A 173 16.15 -1.18 33.96
N VAL A 174 16.70 -1.29 32.75
CA VAL A 174 17.30 -0.19 31.97
C VAL A 174 16.24 0.59 31.22
N PHE A 175 15.31 -0.13 30.58
CA PHE A 175 14.17 0.46 29.89
C PHE A 175 13.07 -0.58 29.65
N THR A 176 11.84 -0.09 29.51
CA THR A 176 10.66 -0.88 29.17
C THR A 176 9.95 -0.23 28.00
N THR A 177 9.88 -0.91 26.86
CA THR A 177 9.24 -0.39 25.65
C THR A 177 8.12 -1.33 25.20
N LYS A 178 7.00 -0.74 24.79
CA LYS A 178 5.90 -1.48 24.17
C LYS A 178 6.13 -1.56 22.66
N LEU A 179 5.95 -2.75 22.10
CA LEU A 179 6.01 -3.02 20.68
C LEU A 179 4.64 -3.45 20.19
N ILE A 180 4.18 -2.83 19.11
CA ILE A 180 2.94 -3.17 18.42
C ILE A 180 3.32 -3.78 17.06
N LEU A 181 2.81 -4.97 16.75
CA LEU A 181 3.09 -5.67 15.49
C LEU A 181 2.79 -4.79 14.28
N GLN A 182 1.67 -4.06 14.33
CA GLN A 182 1.24 -3.18 13.25
C GLN A 182 2.21 -2.02 13.00
N GLU A 183 2.74 -1.40 14.05
CA GLU A 183 3.77 -0.36 13.92
C GLU A 183 5.08 -0.93 13.35
N LEU A 184 5.46 -2.16 13.72
CA LEU A 184 6.64 -2.82 13.18
C LEU A 184 6.47 -3.15 11.68
N LEU A 185 5.29 -3.65 11.28
CA LEU A 185 4.98 -3.92 9.88
C LEU A 185 4.90 -2.63 9.04
N GLN A 186 4.38 -1.55 9.62
CA GLN A 186 4.38 -0.24 8.96
C GLN A 186 5.81 0.26 8.71
N LYS A 187 6.69 0.19 9.72
CA LYS A 187 8.10 0.58 9.56
C LYS A 187 8.83 -0.27 8.53
N GLN A 188 8.49 -1.56 8.42
CA GLN A 188 8.99 -2.43 7.36
C GLN A 188 8.51 -1.95 5.96
N TYR A 189 7.24 -1.57 5.82
CA TYR A 189 6.70 -1.02 4.56
C TYR A 189 7.38 0.29 4.16
N GLU A 190 7.71 1.14 5.13
CA GLU A 190 8.46 2.39 4.94
C GLU A 190 9.97 2.16 4.67
N ASN A 191 10.42 0.91 4.51
CA ASN A 191 11.81 0.49 4.34
C ASN A 191 12.74 0.88 5.51
N VAL A 192 12.18 1.15 6.68
CA VAL A 192 12.95 1.44 7.90
C VAL A 192 13.48 0.12 8.44
N SER A 193 14.72 -0.20 8.08
CA SER A 193 15.37 -1.45 8.50
C SER A 193 15.81 -1.43 9.98
N VAL A 194 15.93 -0.24 10.59
CA VAL A 194 16.46 -0.06 11.95
C VAL A 194 15.53 0.81 12.78
N ILE A 195 15.11 0.32 13.95
CA ILE A 195 14.38 1.08 14.96
C ILE A 195 15.24 1.34 16.18
N LYS A 196 15.02 2.47 16.81
CA LYS A 196 15.54 2.75 18.16
C LYS A 196 14.50 2.32 19.19
N LEU A 197 14.88 1.43 20.10
CA LEU A 197 14.13 1.14 21.31
C LEU A 197 14.60 2.12 22.39
N ASP A 198 13.69 2.98 22.85
CA ASP A 198 13.90 3.96 23.92
C ASP A 198 15.17 4.83 23.76
N ASP A 199 15.54 5.14 22.50
CA ASP A 199 16.77 5.83 22.08
C ASP A 199 18.11 5.21 22.54
N LYS A 200 18.08 4.07 23.23
CA LYS A 200 19.25 3.38 23.80
C LYS A 200 19.69 2.16 23.01
N ALA A 201 18.81 1.54 22.22
CA ALA A 201 19.14 0.33 21.47
C ALA A 201 18.65 0.38 20.01
N LYS A 202 19.56 0.21 19.04
CA LYS A 202 19.23 0.08 17.62
C LYS A 202 18.99 -1.38 17.27
N VAL A 203 17.79 -1.68 16.76
CA VAL A 203 17.33 -3.04 16.48
C VAL A 203 16.85 -3.15 15.03
N ASN A 204 17.16 -4.27 14.37
CA ASN A 204 16.69 -4.56 13.03
C ASN A 204 15.21 -5.00 13.04
N VAL A 205 14.36 -4.29 12.30
CA VAL A 205 12.90 -4.50 12.28
C VAL A 205 12.54 -5.88 11.70
N ASN A 206 13.13 -6.25 10.56
CA ASN A 206 12.80 -7.50 9.87
C ASN A 206 13.15 -8.72 10.71
N LEU A 207 14.34 -8.71 11.31
CA LEU A 207 14.82 -9.82 12.14
C LEU A 207 14.08 -9.87 13.48
N LEU A 208 13.66 -8.73 14.03
CA LEU A 208 12.82 -8.66 15.21
C LEU A 208 11.43 -9.25 14.95
N ILE A 209 10.77 -8.88 13.85
CA ILE A 209 9.49 -9.47 13.44
C ILE A 209 9.64 -10.98 13.26
N HIS A 210 10.70 -11.44 12.60
CA HIS A 210 10.97 -12.86 12.45
C HIS A 210 11.15 -13.57 13.80
N LEU A 211 11.88 -12.97 14.75
CA LEU A 211 12.06 -13.54 16.09
C LEU A 211 10.73 -13.67 16.84
N LEU A 212 9.89 -12.62 16.78
CA LEU A 212 8.58 -12.59 17.43
C LEU A 212 7.66 -13.66 16.81
N ASN A 213 7.59 -13.73 15.48
CA ASN A 213 6.83 -14.75 14.77
C ASN A 213 7.32 -16.16 15.10
N LYS A 214 8.64 -16.37 15.15
CA LYS A 214 9.22 -17.68 15.45
C LYS A 214 8.92 -18.17 16.88
N LYS A 215 8.87 -17.24 17.84
CA LYS A 215 8.80 -17.60 19.28
C LYS A 215 7.40 -17.56 19.85
N PHE A 216 6.56 -16.69 19.32
CA PHE A 216 5.20 -16.49 19.81
C PHE A 216 4.12 -17.01 18.84
N HIS A 217 4.44 -17.25 17.56
CA HIS A 217 3.46 -17.72 16.56
C HIS A 217 3.75 -19.11 15.97
N THR A 218 4.94 -19.69 16.16
CA THR A 218 5.25 -21.06 15.70
C THR A 218 4.97 -22.08 16.81
N ALA A 219 3.71 -22.45 16.93
CA ALA A 219 3.30 -23.75 17.46
C ALA A 219 2.53 -24.44 16.33
N LEU A 220 3.29 -25.02 15.41
CA LEU A 220 2.88 -26.14 14.58
C LEU A 220 3.73 -27.32 15.03
#